data_AF-A0A5N3QUK6-F1
#
_entry.id   AF-A0A5N3QUK6-F1
#
_cell.length_a   1.000
_cell.length_b   1.000
_cell.length_c   1.000
_cell.angle_alpha   90.00
_cell.angle_beta   90.00
_cell.angle_gamma   90.00
#
_symmetry.space_group_name_H-M   'P 1'
#
loop_
_entity.id
_entity.type
_entity.pdbx_description
1 polymer ?
#
loop_
_entity_poly.entity_id
_entity_poly.type
_entity_poly.pdbx_seq_one_letter_code
_entity_poly.pdbx_strand_id
1 'polypeptide(L)'
;MDIDEKLALLDGRGADAEYDAVKALSVLGLEFPKLLLAKYRNSKKWGERLSCVYHASKYALASEDAYELAIEALADKSKRVRYQACLLLSVAQKSSSLEPLAALLNDPESSEDAKAAIDAIKLKDHNYFADRDHSGMVKLNVQQYHS
;
A
#
# COMPACT_ATOMS: atom_id res chain seq x y z
N MET A 1 21.59 -3.08 -14.35
CA MET A 1 20.15 -2.78 -14.35
C MET A 1 20.02 -1.29 -14.16
N ASP A 2 19.40 -0.57 -15.08
CA ASP A 2 19.08 0.84 -14.82
C ASP A 2 17.83 0.88 -13.92
N ILE A 3 18.04 1.30 -12.67
CA ILE A 3 16.98 1.38 -11.66
C ILE A 3 16.01 2.51 -12.00
N ASP A 4 16.51 3.64 -12.47
CA ASP A 4 15.72 4.84 -12.72
C ASP A 4 14.82 4.67 -13.94
N GLU A 5 15.33 4.06 -15.02
CA GLU A 5 14.53 3.69 -16.19
C GLU A 5 13.38 2.76 -15.80
N LYS A 6 13.63 1.78 -14.93
CA LYS A 6 12.59 0.85 -14.48
C LYS A 6 11.59 1.51 -13.54
N LEU A 7 12.04 2.34 -12.61
CA LEU A 7 11.16 3.13 -11.75
C LEU A 7 10.28 4.08 -12.56
N ALA A 8 10.74 4.58 -13.70
CA ALA A 8 9.93 5.42 -14.58
C ALA A 8 8.74 4.67 -15.20
N LEU A 9 8.83 3.34 -15.36
CA LEU A 9 7.75 2.49 -15.87
C LEU A 9 6.63 2.22 -14.85
N LEU A 10 6.87 2.50 -13.56
CA LEU A 10 5.85 2.41 -12.51
C LEU A 10 4.94 3.65 -12.55
N ASP A 11 3.97 3.63 -13.47
CA ASP A 11 3.08 4.75 -13.74
C ASP A 11 1.62 4.53 -13.31
N GLY A 12 1.30 3.32 -12.83
CA GLY A 12 -0.02 2.95 -12.33
C GLY A 12 -1.05 2.73 -13.41
N ARG A 13 -0.63 2.57 -14.68
CA ARG A 13 -1.50 2.15 -15.78
C ARG A 13 -1.70 0.64 -15.82
N GLY A 14 -0.89 -0.13 -15.10
CA GLY A 14 -1.00 -1.58 -15.06
C GLY A 14 -0.61 -2.25 -16.37
N ALA A 15 0.32 -1.64 -17.12
CA ALA A 15 0.86 -2.22 -18.35
C ALA A 15 1.85 -3.36 -18.02
N ASP A 16 2.05 -4.31 -18.94
CA ASP A 16 3.02 -5.40 -18.77
C ASP A 16 4.42 -4.87 -18.44
N ALA A 17 4.83 -3.75 -19.06
CA ALA A 17 6.10 -3.08 -18.80
C ALA A 17 6.28 -2.63 -17.34
N GLU A 18 5.20 -2.23 -16.66
CA GLU A 18 5.22 -1.89 -15.23
C GLU A 18 5.52 -3.14 -14.40
N TYR A 19 4.81 -4.23 -14.65
CA TYR A 19 4.99 -5.49 -13.92
C TYR A 19 6.35 -6.14 -14.20
N ASP A 20 6.86 -6.06 -15.42
CA ASP A 20 8.22 -6.52 -15.77
C ASP A 20 9.30 -5.68 -15.07
N ALA A 21 9.09 -4.36 -14.98
CA ALA A 21 9.96 -3.47 -14.22
C ALA A 21 9.95 -3.80 -12.73
N VAL A 22 8.77 -4.01 -12.14
CA VAL A 22 8.61 -4.42 -10.73
C VAL A 22 9.26 -5.77 -10.48
N LYS A 23 9.06 -6.76 -11.35
CA LYS A 23 9.69 -8.08 -11.24
C LYS A 23 11.21 -7.95 -11.23
N ALA A 24 11.77 -7.16 -12.16
CA ALA A 24 13.19 -6.90 -12.21
C ALA A 24 13.70 -6.17 -10.96
N LEU A 25 12.99 -5.15 -10.47
CA LEU A 25 13.39 -4.39 -9.27
C LEU A 25 13.19 -5.17 -7.96
N SER A 26 12.25 -6.12 -7.92
CA SER A 26 11.95 -6.90 -6.71
C SER A 26 13.10 -7.78 -6.21
N VAL A 27 14.10 -8.03 -7.07
CA VAL A 27 15.34 -8.73 -6.68
C VAL A 27 16.18 -7.95 -5.66
N LEU A 28 15.91 -6.65 -5.52
CA LEU A 28 16.55 -5.78 -4.52
C LEU A 28 16.02 -6.03 -3.09
N GLY A 29 14.98 -6.86 -2.94
CA GLY A 29 14.40 -7.18 -1.65
C GLY A 29 13.91 -5.94 -0.92
N LEU A 30 14.34 -5.76 0.34
CA LEU A 30 13.88 -4.65 1.19
C LEU A 30 14.42 -3.27 0.79
N GLU A 31 15.40 -3.18 -0.12
CA GLU A 31 15.79 -1.88 -0.69
C GLU A 31 14.75 -1.37 -1.70
N PHE A 32 13.89 -2.23 -2.25
CA PHE A 32 12.89 -1.80 -3.23
C PHE A 32 11.81 -0.88 -2.63
N PRO A 33 11.18 -1.18 -1.47
CA PRO A 33 10.29 -0.25 -0.78
C PRO A 33 10.86 1.15 -0.55
N LYS A 34 12.15 1.26 -0.21
CA LYS A 34 12.84 2.56 -0.06
C LYS A 34 12.86 3.35 -1.37
N LEU A 35 13.09 2.68 -2.51
CA LEU A 35 13.01 3.30 -3.83
C LEU A 35 11.57 3.73 -4.18
N LEU A 36 10.57 2.91 -3.81
CA LEU A 36 9.15 3.25 -4.00
C LEU A 36 8.75 4.47 -3.17
N LEU A 37 9.22 4.58 -1.93
CA LEU A 37 8.98 5.74 -1.06
C LEU A 37 9.62 7.00 -1.65
N ALA A 38 10.87 6.92 -2.10
CA ALA A 38 11.55 8.03 -2.76
C ALA A 38 10.81 8.47 -4.04
N LYS A 39 10.35 7.52 -4.86
CA LYS A 39 9.56 7.81 -6.07
C LYS A 39 8.21 8.45 -5.71
N TYR A 40 7.48 7.89 -4.74
CA TYR A 40 6.18 8.40 -4.28
C TYR A 40 6.27 9.90 -3.93
N ARG A 41 7.28 10.29 -3.15
CA ARG A 41 7.53 11.69 -2.72
C ARG A 41 7.82 12.64 -3.89
N ASN A 42 8.42 12.13 -4.97
CA ASN A 42 8.78 12.92 -6.15
C ASN A 42 7.71 12.90 -7.26
N SER A 43 6.74 12.00 -7.20
CA SER A 43 5.74 11.80 -8.25
C SER A 43 4.60 12.82 -8.20
N LYS A 44 4.46 13.58 -9.30
CA LYS A 44 3.37 14.55 -9.45
C LYS A 44 2.03 13.90 -9.84
N LYS A 45 2.07 12.73 -10.49
CA LYS A 45 0.87 12.03 -10.95
C LYS A 45 0.36 11.05 -9.90
N TRP A 46 -0.95 11.05 -9.67
CA TRP A 46 -1.56 10.14 -8.70
C TRP A 46 -1.40 8.67 -9.09
N GLY A 47 -1.34 8.34 -10.39
CA GLY A 47 -1.13 6.97 -10.87
C GLY A 47 0.24 6.41 -10.48
N GLU A 48 1.29 7.20 -10.67
CA GLU A 48 2.65 6.81 -10.22
C GLU A 48 2.71 6.62 -8.71
N ARG A 49 2.06 7.52 -7.94
CA ARG A 49 1.97 7.38 -6.48
C ARG A 49 1.20 6.14 -6.06
N LEU A 50 0.06 5.86 -6.71
CA LEU A 50 -0.72 4.64 -6.48
C LEU A 50 0.12 3.38 -6.75
N SER A 51 0.85 3.36 -7.88
CA SER A 51 1.75 2.26 -8.24
C SER A 51 2.78 1.99 -7.14
N CYS A 52 3.37 3.05 -6.56
CA CYS A 52 4.31 2.90 -5.44
C CYS A 52 3.68 2.22 -4.22
N VAL A 53 2.49 2.68 -3.77
CA VAL A 53 1.81 2.06 -2.61
C VAL A 53 1.38 0.61 -2.92
N TYR A 54 0.89 0.37 -4.14
CA TYR A 54 0.45 -0.96 -4.58
C TYR A 54 1.60 -1.97 -4.54
N HIS A 55 2.73 -1.66 -5.18
CA HIS A 55 3.88 -2.58 -5.22
C HIS A 55 4.61 -2.68 -3.87
N ALA A 56 4.49 -1.67 -3.01
CA ALA A 56 4.97 -1.75 -1.63
C ALA A 56 4.13 -2.71 -0.76
N SER A 57 2.88 -3.01 -1.13
CA SER A 57 1.98 -3.84 -0.32
C SER A 57 2.51 -5.25 -0.05
N LYS A 58 3.33 -5.78 -0.96
CA LYS A 58 4.02 -7.07 -0.78
C LYS A 58 4.99 -7.08 0.41
N TYR A 59 5.49 -5.92 0.81
CA TYR A 59 6.51 -5.76 1.84
C TYR A 59 5.93 -5.27 3.17
N ALA A 60 4.60 -5.19 3.30
CA ALA A 60 3.89 -4.60 4.43
C ALA A 60 4.32 -5.15 5.80
N LEU A 61 4.65 -6.44 5.87
CA LEU A 61 5.08 -7.10 7.11
C LEU A 61 6.58 -6.95 7.42
N ALA A 62 7.41 -6.63 6.42
CA ALA A 62 8.86 -6.77 6.49
C ALA A 62 9.64 -5.45 6.30
N SER A 63 8.99 -4.38 5.86
CA SER A 63 9.65 -3.12 5.52
C SER A 63 9.05 -1.93 6.27
N GLU A 64 9.90 -1.23 7.02
CA GLU A 64 9.54 0.07 7.61
C GLU A 64 9.32 1.14 6.53
N ASP A 65 10.09 1.12 5.42
CA ASP A 65 9.86 2.06 4.30
C ASP A 65 8.47 1.84 3.65
N ALA A 66 8.03 0.59 3.49
CA ALA A 66 6.68 0.30 2.99
C ALA A 66 5.59 0.80 3.95
N TYR A 67 5.83 0.66 5.25
CA TYR A 67 4.95 1.18 6.29
C TYR A 67 4.90 2.71 6.28
N GLU A 68 6.06 3.38 6.24
CA GLU A 68 6.18 4.84 6.17
C GLU A 68 5.49 5.39 4.91
N LEU A 69 5.70 4.74 3.76
CA LEU A 69 5.01 5.07 2.51
C LEU A 69 3.49 5.04 2.68
N ALA A 70 2.95 3.98 3.30
CA ALA A 70 1.51 3.89 3.53
C ALA A 70 1.01 4.98 4.48
N ILE A 71 1.76 5.31 5.54
CA ILE A 71 1.42 6.41 6.45
C ILE A 71 1.36 7.75 5.71
N GLU A 72 2.33 8.06 4.85
CA GLU A 72 2.28 9.28 4.02
C GLU A 72 1.11 9.25 3.04
N ALA A 73 0.79 8.08 2.49
CA ALA A 73 -0.26 7.90 1.50
C ALA A 73 -1.69 8.04 2.06
N LEU A 74 -1.89 7.96 3.38
CA LEU A 74 -3.17 8.30 4.01
C LEU A 74 -3.57 9.77 3.78
N ALA A 75 -2.60 10.67 3.60
CA ALA A 75 -2.85 12.09 3.33
C ALA A 75 -2.89 12.44 1.82
N ASP A 76 -2.86 11.44 0.92
CA ASP A 76 -2.83 11.71 -0.52
C ASP A 76 -4.12 12.38 -1.00
N LYS A 77 -4.01 13.29 -1.97
CA LYS A 77 -5.15 13.97 -2.60
C LYS A 77 -6.08 13.00 -3.35
N SER A 78 -5.56 11.89 -3.84
CA SER A 78 -6.33 10.87 -4.56
C SER A 78 -6.88 9.83 -3.61
N LYS A 79 -8.20 9.65 -3.60
CA LYS A 79 -8.87 8.59 -2.83
C LYS A 79 -8.37 7.18 -3.19
N ARG A 80 -7.93 6.95 -4.43
CA ARG A 80 -7.40 5.64 -4.85
C ARG A 80 -6.08 5.33 -4.14
N VAL A 81 -5.26 6.35 -3.91
CA VAL A 81 -4.00 6.23 -3.18
C VAL A 81 -4.30 6.00 -1.69
N ARG A 82 -5.24 6.75 -1.10
CA ARG A 82 -5.68 6.55 0.29
C ARG A 82 -6.27 5.16 0.53
N TYR A 83 -7.12 4.66 -0.38
CA TYR A 83 -7.64 3.28 -0.34
C TYR A 83 -6.49 2.25 -0.26
N GLN A 84 -5.51 2.38 -1.16
CA GLN A 84 -4.36 1.47 -1.21
C GLN A 84 -3.51 1.56 0.07
N ALA A 85 -3.39 2.74 0.66
CA ALA A 85 -2.72 2.95 1.94
C ALA A 85 -3.45 2.24 3.09
N CYS A 86 -4.77 2.41 3.19
CA CYS A 86 -5.59 1.69 4.17
C CYS A 86 -5.44 0.16 4.03
N LEU A 87 -5.47 -0.34 2.79
CA LEU A 87 -5.23 -1.75 2.49
C LEU A 87 -3.86 -2.20 2.99
N LEU A 88 -2.79 -1.49 2.63
CA LEU A 88 -1.42 -1.83 3.04
C LEU A 88 -1.29 -1.87 4.57
N LEU A 89 -1.80 -0.85 5.28
CA LEU A 89 -1.75 -0.80 6.74
C LEU A 89 -2.57 -1.93 7.40
N SER A 90 -3.71 -2.30 6.80
CA SER A 90 -4.50 -3.45 7.26
C SER A 90 -3.72 -4.78 7.14
N VAL A 91 -2.78 -4.88 6.21
CA VAL A 91 -1.89 -6.04 6.08
C VAL A 91 -0.70 -5.94 7.02
N ALA A 92 -0.14 -4.73 7.19
CA ALA A 92 0.99 -4.48 8.09
C ALA A 92 0.64 -4.73 9.57
N GLN A 93 -0.64 -4.62 9.95
CA GLN A 93 -1.16 -5.04 11.27
C GLN A 93 -0.49 -4.34 12.47
N LYS A 94 0.11 -3.15 12.26
CA LYS A 94 0.75 -2.38 13.34
C LYS A 94 -0.29 -1.53 14.06
N SER A 95 -0.38 -1.67 15.38
CA SER A 95 -1.29 -0.86 16.20
C SER A 95 -0.99 0.64 16.15
N SER A 96 0.24 1.03 15.81
CA SER A 96 0.63 2.42 15.57
C SER A 96 -0.08 3.08 14.38
N SER A 97 -0.72 2.29 13.50
CA SER A 97 -1.52 2.83 12.39
C SER A 97 -2.90 3.33 12.79
N LEU A 98 -3.38 2.96 13.99
CA LEU A 98 -4.74 3.26 14.43
C LEU A 98 -5.02 4.76 14.50
N GLU A 99 -4.07 5.55 15.00
CA GLU A 99 -4.21 7.01 15.10
C GLU A 99 -4.17 7.69 13.71
N PRO A 100 -3.19 7.42 12.83
CA PRO A 100 -3.22 7.92 11.45
C PRO A 100 -4.49 7.55 10.68
N LEU A 101 -4.98 6.31 10.81
CA LEU A 101 -6.23 5.87 10.18
C LEU A 101 -7.45 6.58 10.77
N ALA A 102 -7.46 6.86 12.07
CA ALA A 102 -8.57 7.57 12.72
C ALA A 102 -8.76 8.99 12.15
N ALA A 103 -7.69 9.64 11.68
CA ALA A 103 -7.77 10.95 11.05
C ALA A 103 -8.61 10.95 9.74
N LEU A 104 -8.74 9.80 9.07
CA LEU A 104 -9.54 9.64 7.85
C LEU A 104 -11.01 9.33 8.11
N LEU A 105 -11.44 9.12 9.37
CA LEU A 105 -12.83 8.75 9.68
C LEU A 105 -13.85 9.84 9.31
N ASN A 106 -13.39 11.09 9.17
CA ASN A 106 -14.22 12.21 8.75
C ASN A 106 -14.11 12.53 7.25
N ASP A 107 -13.25 11.82 6.49
CA ASP A 107 -13.16 11.96 5.03
C ASP A 107 -14.31 11.16 4.38
N PRO A 108 -15.27 11.83 3.69
CA PRO A 108 -16.39 11.14 3.08
C PRO A 108 -15.98 10.08 2.05
N GLU A 109 -14.82 10.23 1.40
CA GLU A 109 -14.36 9.30 0.37
C GLU A 109 -13.47 8.16 0.90
N SER A 110 -13.08 8.19 2.18
CA SER A 110 -12.13 7.22 2.75
C SER A 110 -12.49 6.72 4.15
N SER A 111 -13.54 7.25 4.76
CA SER A 111 -13.99 6.87 6.11
C SER A 111 -14.29 5.37 6.22
N GLU A 112 -14.97 4.78 5.24
CA GLU A 112 -15.29 3.34 5.24
C GLU A 112 -14.04 2.47 5.07
N ASP A 113 -13.06 2.91 4.27
CA ASP A 113 -11.80 2.19 4.11
C ASP A 113 -10.94 2.26 5.38
N ALA A 114 -10.92 3.42 6.04
CA ALA A 114 -10.25 3.60 7.31
C ALA A 114 -10.89 2.76 8.43
N LYS A 115 -12.22 2.69 8.50
CA LYS A 115 -12.94 1.81 9.43
C LYS A 115 -12.56 0.34 9.21
N ALA A 116 -12.58 -0.12 7.97
CA ALA A 116 -12.23 -1.50 7.63
C ALA A 116 -10.77 -1.83 7.98
N ALA A 117 -9.84 -0.90 7.74
CA ALA A 117 -8.44 -1.09 8.13
C ALA A 117 -8.25 -1.12 9.65
N ILE A 118 -8.90 -0.22 10.39
CA ILE A 118 -8.87 -0.18 11.86
C ILE A 118 -9.42 -1.48 12.44
N ASP A 119 -10.54 -1.96 11.90
CA ASP A 119 -11.19 -3.19 12.35
C ASP A 119 -10.30 -4.42 12.11
N ALA A 120 -9.76 -4.55 10.90
CA ALA A 120 -8.77 -5.57 10.55
C ALA A 120 -7.55 -5.57 11.49
N ILE A 121 -7.03 -4.39 11.85
CA ILE A 121 -5.89 -4.25 12.77
C ILE A 121 -6.27 -4.66 14.20
N LYS A 122 -7.43 -4.21 14.69
CA LYS A 122 -7.90 -4.54 16.04
C LYS A 122 -8.15 -6.02 16.22
N LEU A 123 -8.69 -6.68 15.20
CA LEU A 123 -9.01 -8.10 15.20
C LEU A 123 -7.86 -9.00 14.76
N LYS A 124 -6.72 -8.40 14.36
CA LYS A 124 -5.53 -9.12 13.88
C LYS A 124 -5.80 -10.02 12.68
N ASP A 125 -6.72 -9.62 11.81
CA ASP A 125 -7.08 -10.34 10.59
C ASP A 125 -7.24 -9.35 9.43
N HIS A 126 -6.27 -9.37 8.49
CA HIS A 126 -6.29 -8.50 7.31
C HIS A 126 -7.46 -8.80 6.36
N ASN A 127 -8.11 -9.97 6.46
CA ASN A 127 -9.24 -10.30 5.62
C ASN A 127 -10.40 -9.34 5.85
N TYR A 128 -10.61 -8.85 7.08
CA TYR A 128 -11.70 -7.94 7.43
C TYR A 128 -11.62 -6.56 6.76
N PHE A 129 -10.49 -6.23 6.13
CA PHE A 129 -10.45 -5.07 5.24
C PHE A 129 -11.39 -5.23 4.03
N ALA A 130 -11.45 -6.45 3.48
CA ALA A 130 -12.32 -6.82 2.36
C ALA A 130 -13.64 -7.47 2.84
N ASP A 131 -13.58 -8.30 3.87
CA ASP A 131 -14.69 -9.00 4.50
C ASP A 131 -15.36 -8.15 5.59
N ARG A 132 -15.93 -7.01 5.20
CA ARG A 132 -16.39 -5.97 6.13
C ARG A 132 -17.60 -6.38 7.00
N ASP A 133 -18.30 -7.44 6.61
CA ASP A 133 -19.43 -8.01 7.35
C ASP A 133 -19.02 -9.23 8.20
N HIS A 134 -17.73 -9.56 8.23
CA HIS A 134 -17.15 -10.71 8.94
C HIS A 134 -17.82 -12.03 8.55
N SER A 135 -18.21 -12.17 7.28
CA SER A 135 -18.86 -13.37 6.78
C SER A 135 -17.96 -14.61 6.78
N GLY A 136 -16.64 -14.41 6.78
CA GLY A 136 -15.62 -15.45 6.57
C GLY A 136 -15.53 -15.94 5.13
N MET A 137 -16.35 -15.41 4.21
CA MET A 137 -16.41 -15.84 2.81
C MET A 137 -15.45 -15.06 1.90
N VAL A 138 -15.07 -13.84 2.31
CA VAL A 138 -14.14 -13.01 1.54
C VAL A 138 -12.73 -13.15 2.10
N LYS A 139 -11.77 -13.44 1.23
CA LYS A 139 -10.35 -13.51 1.58
C LYS A 139 -9.55 -12.48 0.81
N LEU A 140 -8.70 -11.77 1.53
CA LEU A 140 -7.79 -10.81 0.94
C LEU A 140 -6.50 -11.54 0.56
N ASN A 141 -6.33 -11.82 -0.73
CA ASN A 141 -5.11 -12.46 -1.24
C ASN A 141 -4.02 -11.41 -1.42
N VAL A 142 -3.08 -11.35 -0.48
CA VAL A 142 -1.94 -10.44 -0.55
C VAL A 142 -0.66 -11.24 -0.67
N GLN A 143 0.04 -11.11 -1.80
CA GLN A 143 1.38 -11.68 -1.93
C GLN A 143 2.27 -11.08 -0.84
N GLN A 144 2.96 -11.91 -0.07
CA GLN A 144 3.93 -11.45 0.93
C GLN A 144 5.35 -11.70 0.48
N TYR A 145 6.25 -10.78 0.87
CA TYR A 145 7.68 -10.99 0.76
C TYR A 145 8.12 -12.05 1.78
N HIS A 146 8.82 -13.07 1.29
CA HIS A 146 9.50 -14.07 2.12
C HIS A 146 11.00 -13.91 1.84
N SER A 147 11.78 -13.67 2.90
CA SER A 147 13.24 -13.53 2.85
C SER A 147 13.93 -14.82 2.45
#